data_AF-A0A357LHU7-F1
#
_entry.id   AF-A0A357LHU7-F1
#
_cell.length_a   1.000
_cell.length_b   1.000
_cell.length_c   1.000
_cell.angle_alpha   90.00
_cell.angle_beta   90.00
_cell.angle_gamma   90.00
#
_symmetry.space_group_name_H-M   'P 1'
#
loop_
_entity.id
_entity.type
_entity.pdbx_description
1 polymer ?
#
loop_
_entity_poly.entity_id
_entity_poly.type
_entity_poly.pdbx_seq_one_letter_code
_entity_poly.pdbx_strand_id
1 'polypeptide(L)'
;LARDDIADIMVNGANRVFIEVGGKIQLTNVRFRDNAQLMNICQRIVSQVGRRVDEASPICDARLPDGSRVNVIAPPLAIDGAALTIR
;
A
#
# COMPACT_ATOMS: atom_id res chain seq x y z
N LEU A 1 -12.58 2.99 -5.10
CA LEU A 1 -12.53 1.51 -5.17
C LEU A 1 -13.89 1.05 -5.68
N ALA A 2 -13.97 0.20 -6.72
CA ALA A 2 -15.24 -0.13 -7.39
C ALA A 2 -15.95 -1.38 -6.83
N ARG A 3 -15.34 -2.04 -5.84
CA ARG A 3 -15.83 -3.25 -5.20
C ARG A 3 -15.99 -2.98 -3.71
N ASP A 4 -17.23 -2.96 -3.25
CA ASP A 4 -17.58 -2.67 -1.85
C ASP A 4 -17.38 -3.89 -0.93
N ASP A 5 -17.13 -5.07 -1.51
CA ASP A 5 -16.90 -6.30 -0.75
C ASP A 5 -15.43 -6.49 -0.32
N ILE A 6 -14.52 -5.62 -0.78
CA ILE A 6 -13.12 -5.61 -0.38
C ILE A 6 -12.97 -4.72 0.86
N ALA A 7 -12.64 -5.33 1.99
CA ALA A 7 -12.39 -4.62 3.24
C ALA A 7 -10.98 -4.01 3.29
N ASP A 8 -9.98 -4.79 2.84
CA ASP A 8 -8.57 -4.41 2.86
C ASP A 8 -7.87 -4.72 1.55
N ILE A 9 -6.89 -3.88 1.19
CA ILE A 9 -5.88 -4.15 0.16
C ILE A 9 -4.52 -4.11 0.83
N MET A 10 -3.74 -5.18 0.67
CA MET A 10 -2.40 -5.30 1.24
C MET A 10 -1.39 -5.62 0.14
N VAL A 11 -0.26 -4.92 0.13
CA VAL A 11 0.84 -5.13 -0.81
C VAL A 11 2.10 -5.39 0.01
N ASN A 12 2.77 -6.51 -0.25
CA ASN A 12 4.01 -6.90 0.40
C ASN A 12 5.13 -7.06 -0.64
N GLY A 13 5.72 -5.92 -1.03
CA GLY A 13 6.62 -5.82 -2.17
C GLY A 13 5.88 -5.93 -3.50
N ALA A 14 6.60 -5.72 -4.61
CA ALA A 14 6.00 -5.60 -5.95
C ALA A 14 5.20 -6.84 -6.42
N ASN A 15 5.49 -8.02 -5.86
CA ASN A 15 5.00 -9.30 -6.39
C ASN A 15 3.82 -9.91 -5.63
N ARG A 16 3.47 -9.39 -4.45
CA ARG A 16 2.45 -10.00 -3.58
C ARG A 16 1.41 -8.97 -3.19
N VAL A 17 0.23 -9.08 -3.80
CA VAL A 17 -0.94 -8.25 -3.51
C VAL A 17 -2.06 -9.13 -3.01
N PHE A 18 -2.58 -8.80 -1.84
CA PHE A 18 -3.67 -9.49 -1.17
C PHE A 18 -4.87 -8.56 -1.01
N ILE A 19 -6.04 -9.17 -0.94
CA ILE A 19 -7.28 -8.50 -0.56
C ILE A 19 -7.96 -9.25 0.57
N GLU A 20 -8.68 -8.54 1.42
CA GLU A 20 -9.62 -9.16 2.35
C GLU A 20 -11.04 -9.04 1.81
N VAL A 21 -11.72 -10.17 1.68
CA VAL A 21 -13.15 -10.23 1.32
C VAL A 21 -13.86 -11.14 2.31
N GLY A 22 -14.86 -10.61 3.01
CA GLY A 22 -15.64 -11.36 4.00
C GLY A 22 -14.81 -12.02 5.10
N GLY A 23 -13.81 -11.31 5.64
CA GLY A 23 -12.92 -11.83 6.69
C GLY A 23 -11.85 -12.81 6.22
N LYS A 24 -11.71 -13.04 4.90
CA LYS A 24 -10.73 -13.96 4.33
C LYS A 24 -9.72 -13.22 3.46
N ILE A 25 -8.44 -13.44 3.76
CA ILE A 25 -7.32 -12.95 2.97
C ILE A 25 -7.14 -13.82 1.72
N GLN A 26 -7.03 -13.19 0.56
CA GLN A 26 -6.87 -13.85 -0.74
C GLN A 26 -5.71 -13.22 -1.51
N LEU A 27 -4.83 -14.05 -2.05
CA LEU A 27 -3.79 -13.59 -2.99
C LEU A 27 -4.44 -13.24 -4.33
N THR A 28 -4.04 -12.12 -4.91
CA THR A 28 -4.53 -11.67 -6.22
C THR A 28 -3.50 -11.94 -7.32
N ASN A 29 -3.94 -11.80 -8.58
CA ASN A 29 -3.05 -11.81 -9.74
C ASN A 29 -2.42 -10.43 -10.02
N VAL A 30 -2.70 -9.42 -9.20
CA VAL A 30 -2.15 -8.08 -9.36
C VAL A 30 -0.68 -8.09 -8.94
N ARG A 31 0.17 -7.50 -9.78
CA ARG A 31 1.59 -7.31 -9.52
C ARG A 31 2.01 -5.94 -10.02
N PHE A 32 3.00 -5.37 -9.36
CA PHE A 32 3.73 -4.21 -9.83
C PHE A 32 4.90 -4.68 -10.68
N ARG A 33 5.40 -3.81 -11.55
CA ARG A 33 6.55 -4.08 -12.41
C ARG A 33 7.80 -4.38 -11.59
N ASP A 34 8.05 -3.58 -10.57
CA ASP A 34 9.21 -3.64 -9.70
C ASP A 34 8.99 -2.83 -8.40
N ASN A 35 9.91 -2.96 -7.45
CA ASN A 35 9.84 -2.25 -6.17
C ASN A 35 9.95 -0.73 -6.31
N ALA A 36 10.61 -0.23 -7.37
CA ALA A 36 10.72 1.21 -7.62
C ALA A 36 9.37 1.79 -8.06
N GLN A 37 8.63 1.09 -8.92
CA GLN A 37 7.28 1.47 -9.33
C GLN A 37 6.34 1.47 -8.12
N LEU A 38 6.39 0.43 -7.29
CA LEU A 38 5.58 0.36 -6.07
C LEU A 38 5.90 1.54 -5.14
N MET A 39 7.18 1.84 -4.90
CA MET A 39 7.58 2.97 -4.06
C MET A 39 7.08 4.31 -4.62
N ASN A 40 7.19 4.52 -5.93
CA ASN A 40 6.67 5.72 -6.59
C ASN A 40 5.15 5.86 -6.42
N ILE A 41 4.41 4.75 -6.48
CA ILE A 41 2.96 4.75 -6.25
C ILE A 41 2.66 5.11 -4.80
N CYS A 42 3.35 4.50 -3.83
CA CYS A 42 3.18 4.80 -2.41
C CYS A 42 3.43 6.29 -2.13
N GLN A 43 4.53 6.86 -2.65
CA GLN A 43 4.85 8.28 -2.52
C GLN A 43 3.75 9.17 -3.10
N ARG A 44 3.24 8.83 -4.29
CA ARG A 44 2.14 9.58 -4.91
C ARG A 44 0.88 9.55 -4.06
N ILE A 45 0.49 8.39 -3.54
CA ILE A 45 -0.70 8.23 -2.68
C ILE A 45 -0.58 9.14 -1.45
N VAL A 46 0.52 9.04 -0.71
CA VAL A 46 0.67 9.81 0.54
C VAL A 46 0.90 11.31 0.29
N SER A 47 1.49 11.68 -0.85
CA SER A 47 1.69 13.10 -1.22
C SER A 47 0.38 13.85 -1.46
N GLN A 48 -0.67 13.15 -1.93
CA GLN A 48 -2.00 13.75 -2.16
C GLN A 48 -2.63 14.28 -0.87
N VAL A 49 -2.16 13.81 0.29
CA VAL A 49 -2.65 14.18 1.62
C VAL A 49 -1.58 14.89 2.44
N GLY A 50 -0.56 15.45 1.78
CA GLY A 50 0.49 16.25 2.43
C GLY A 50 1.44 15.44 3.31
N ARG A 51 1.57 14.14 3.06
CA ARG A 51 2.48 13.23 3.76
C ARG A 51 3.65 12.81 2.87
N ARG A 52 4.68 12.22 3.48
CA ARG A 52 5.89 11.75 2.79
C ARG A 52 6.29 10.37 3.30
N VAL A 53 6.88 9.56 2.41
CA VAL A 53 7.50 8.28 2.74
C VAL A 53 8.74 8.07 1.87
N ASP A 54 9.87 7.80 2.50
CA ASP A 54 11.19 7.61 1.87
C ASP A 54 12.14 6.88 2.83
N GLU A 55 13.41 6.67 2.45
CA GLU A 55 14.38 5.97 3.32
C GLU A 55 14.67 6.70 4.64
N ALA A 56 14.55 8.03 4.69
CA ALA A 56 14.74 8.81 5.90
C ALA A 56 13.48 8.87 6.79
N SER A 57 12.31 8.63 6.19
CA SER A 57 11.00 8.59 6.86
C SER A 57 10.21 7.37 6.34
N PRO A 58 10.59 6.15 6.76
CA PRO A 58 10.14 4.92 6.11
C PRO A 58 8.74 4.49 6.53
N ILE A 59 8.08 5.17 7.47
CA ILE A 59 6.73 4.82 7.93
C ILE A 59 5.82 6.01 7.68
N CYS A 60 4.66 5.76 7.08
CA CYS A 60 3.64 6.78 6.89
C CYS A 60 2.24 6.23 7.13
N ASP A 61 1.49 6.91 7.99
CA ASP A 61 0.05 6.74 8.17
C ASP A 61 -0.70 7.97 7.66
N ALA A 62 -1.72 7.75 6.84
CA ALA A 62 -2.53 8.84 6.32
C ALA A 62 -4.00 8.42 6.12
N ARG A 63 -4.86 9.44 5.98
CA ARG A 63 -6.26 9.27 5.61
C ARG A 63 -6.49 9.90 4.25
N LEU A 64 -7.01 9.11 3.32
CA LEU A 64 -7.29 9.51 1.95
C LEU A 64 -8.59 10.32 1.87
N PRO A 65 -8.81 11.09 0.78
CA PRO A 65 -10.01 11.92 0.62
C PRO A 65 -11.33 11.13 0.61
N ASP A 66 -11.30 9.85 0.25
CA ASP A 66 -12.45 8.94 0.30
C ASP A 66 -12.72 8.38 1.72
N GLY A 67 -11.91 8.75 2.70
CA GLY A 67 -12.04 8.33 4.09
C GLY A 67 -11.23 7.08 4.45
N SER A 68 -10.74 6.33 3.46
CA SER A 68 -9.90 5.16 3.68
C SER A 68 -8.59 5.54 4.36
N ARG A 69 -8.04 4.60 5.12
CA ARG A 69 -6.76 4.70 5.81
C ARG A 69 -5.70 4.02 4.97
N VAL A 70 -4.54 4.66 4.87
CA VAL A 70 -3.37 4.09 4.23
C VAL A 70 -2.21 4.01 5.21
N ASN A 71 -1.55 2.86 5.24
CA ASN A 71 -0.28 2.65 5.93
C ASN A 71 0.77 2.25 4.90
N VAL A 72 1.94 2.88 4.95
CA VAL A 72 3.09 2.56 4.10
C VAL A 72 4.30 2.31 4.96
N ILE A 73 5.04 1.23 4.66
CA ILE A 73 6.37 0.96 5.20
C ILE A 73 7.33 0.84 4.03
N ALA A 74 8.39 1.64 4.00
CA ALA A 74 9.40 1.65 2.95
C ALA A 74 10.72 1.02 3.42
N PRO A 75 11.63 0.67 2.50
CA PRO A 75 13.02 0.37 2.84
C PRO A 75 13.64 1.50 3.68
N PRO A 76 14.56 1.19 4.61
CA PRO A 76 15.12 -0.15 4.87
C PRO A 76 14.25 -1.05 5.76
N LEU A 77 13.11 -0.57 6.27
CA LEU A 77 12.27 -1.37 7.18
C LEU A 77 11.48 -2.47 6.45
N ALA A 78 11.10 -2.21 5.20
CA ALA A 78 10.44 -3.19 4.35
C ALA A 78 11.48 -3.95 3.50
N ILE A 79 11.78 -5.18 3.92
CA ILE A 79 12.88 -6.00 3.37
C ILE A 79 12.65 -6.35 1.89
N ASP A 80 11.43 -6.73 1.53
CA ASP A 80 11.08 -7.21 0.18
C ASP A 80 10.65 -6.07 -0.78
N GLY A 81 10.86 -4.81 -0.40
CA GLY A 81 10.27 -3.64 -1.03
C GLY A 81 9.11 -3.07 -0.22
N ALA A 82 8.60 -1.90 -0.61
CA ALA A 82 7.59 -1.20 0.18
C ALA A 82 6.35 -2.09 0.48
N ALA A 83 5.85 -1.98 1.71
CA ALA A 83 4.58 -2.54 2.12
C ALA A 83 3.51 -1.43 2.16
N LEU A 84 2.29 -1.77 1.76
CA LEU A 84 1.17 -0.84 1.69
C LEU A 84 -0.10 -1.56 2.15
N THR A 85 -0.87 -0.94 3.04
CA THR A 85 -2.21 -1.39 3.41
C THR A 85 -3.20 -0.26 3.24
N ILE A 86 -4.32 -0.53 2.57
CA ILE A 86 -5.46 0.39 2.42
C ILE A 86 -6.71 -0.26 3.01
N ARG A 87 -7.41 0.47 3.87
CA ARG A 87 -8.68 0.10 4.51
C ARG A 87 -9.62 1.30 4.48
#